data_AF-A0A2V9P3J8-F1
#
_entry.id   AF-A0A2V9P3J8-F1
#
_cell.length_a   1.000
_cell.length_b   1.000
_cell.length_c   1.000
_cell.angle_alpha   90.00
_cell.angle_beta   90.00
_cell.angle_gamma   90.00
#
_symmetry.space_group_name_H-M   'P 1'
#
loop_
_entity.id
_entity.type
_entity.pdbx_description
1 polymer ?
#
loop_
_entity_poly.entity_id
_entity_poly.type
_entity_poly.pdbx_seq_one_letter_code
_entity_poly.pdbx_strand_id
1 'polypeptide(L)' 'MSDPLKPLHSDTSLVKSKLEYFSSLSDGALKASLQPGQKDSLKARPDGTLLDGHHRIAILRSRGVDVDALPREIIAKN' A
#
# COMPACT_ATOMS: atom_id res chain seq x y z
N MET A 1 -17.88 2.86 -1.34
CA MET A 1 -16.89 2.83 -2.44
C MET A 1 -15.77 3.76 -2.02
N SER A 2 -14.59 3.23 -1.73
CA SER A 2 -13.42 4.04 -1.38
C SER A 2 -12.71 4.47 -2.66
N ASP A 3 -12.17 5.70 -2.68
CA ASP A 3 -11.45 6.19 -3.86
C ASP A 3 -10.23 5.32 -4.22
N PRO A 4 -9.89 5.19 -5.52
CA PRO A 4 -8.71 4.45 -5.96
C PRO A 4 -7.43 4.99 -5.29
N LEU A 5 -6.50 4.09 -4.97
CA LEU A 5 -5.23 4.44 -4.35
C LEU A 5 -4.32 5.18 -5.31
N LYS A 6 -4.01 6.42 -4.94
CA LYS A 6 -3.15 7.34 -5.68
C LYS A 6 -1.85 7.57 -4.90
N PRO A 7 -0.66 7.38 -5.50
CA PRO A 7 0.59 7.73 -4.84
C PRO A 7 0.63 9.23 -4.49
N LEU A 8 1.04 9.58 -3.26
CA LEU A 8 1.27 10.98 -2.88
C LEU A 8 2.45 11.61 -3.63
N HIS A 9 3.45 10.79 -3.97
CA HIS A 9 4.62 11.17 -4.76
C HIS A 9 4.76 10.21 -5.94
N SER A 10 5.36 10.67 -7.03
CA SER A 10 5.84 9.81 -8.12
C SER A 10 6.73 8.69 -7.55
N ASP A 11 6.80 7.53 -8.19
CA ASP A 11 7.46 6.28 -7.72
C ASP A 11 8.93 6.38 -7.27
N THR A 12 9.52 7.58 -7.24
CA THR A 12 10.88 7.90 -6.79
C THR A 12 11.15 7.64 -5.30
N SER A 13 10.13 7.45 -4.46
CA SER A 13 10.33 7.04 -3.05
C SER A 13 10.48 5.52 -2.85
N LEU A 14 10.33 4.72 -3.91
CA LEU A 14 10.46 3.27 -3.82
C LEU A 14 11.93 2.83 -3.80
N VAL A 15 12.44 2.55 -2.60
CA VAL A 15 13.74 1.87 -2.42
C VAL A 15 13.75 0.48 -3.06
N LYS A 16 14.62 0.27 -4.07
CA LYS A 16 14.77 -1.02 -4.79
C LYS A 16 15.00 -2.22 -3.86
N SER A 17 15.89 -2.11 -2.88
CA SER A 17 16.18 -3.21 -1.95
C SER A 17 14.95 -3.64 -1.13
N LYS A 18 14.07 -2.70 -0.77
CA LYS A 18 12.79 -3.02 -0.11
C LYS A 18 11.82 -3.69 -1.09
N LEU A 19 11.78 -3.24 -2.35
CA LEU A 19 10.96 -3.89 -3.37
C LEU A 19 11.40 -5.33 -3.61
N GLU A 20 12.70 -5.60 -3.73
CA GLU A 20 13.21 -6.97 -3.90
C GLU A 20 12.83 -7.85 -2.71
N TYR A 21 13.02 -7.34 -1.49
CA TYR A 21 12.61 -8.04 -0.28
C TYR A 21 11.11 -8.37 -0.29
N PHE A 22 10.25 -7.39 -0.52
CA PHE A 22 8.79 -7.62 -0.54
C PHE A 22 8.35 -8.44 -1.76
N SER A 23 9.09 -8.40 -2.87
CA SER A 23 8.83 -9.20 -4.06
C SER A 23 9.15 -10.68 -3.83
N SER A 24 9.98 -11.00 -2.83
CA SER A 24 10.18 -12.38 -2.39
C SER A 24 9.01 -12.93 -1.55
N LEU A 25 8.19 -12.04 -0.97
CA LEU A 25 7.06 -12.43 -0.13
C LEU A 25 5.83 -12.80 -0.95
N SER A 26 5.00 -13.70 -0.42
CA SER A 26 3.71 -14.07 -1.00
C SER A 26 2.66 -12.96 -0.84
N ASP A 27 1.67 -12.91 -1.73
CA ASP A 27 0.59 -11.91 -1.70
C ASP A 27 -0.14 -11.91 -0.36
N GLY A 28 -0.37 -13.08 0.23
CA GLY A 28 -1.01 -13.22 1.55
C GLY A 28 -0.21 -12.54 2.66
N ALA A 29 1.13 -12.67 2.66
CA ALA A 29 1.99 -12.04 3.65
C ALA A 29 1.99 -10.51 3.49
N LEU A 30 2.02 -10.01 2.25
CA LEU A 30 1.92 -8.58 1.96
C LEU A 30 0.57 -8.03 2.44
N LYS A 31 -0.55 -8.70 2.10
CA LYS A 31 -1.89 -8.31 2.55
C LYS A 31 -2.04 -8.34 4.07
N ALA A 32 -1.49 -9.36 4.74
CA ALA A 32 -1.51 -9.46 6.19
C ALA A 32 -0.75 -8.29 6.83
N SER A 33 0.41 -7.92 6.30
CA SER A 33 1.18 -6.77 6.80
C SER A 33 0.49 -5.42 6.59
N LEU A 34 -0.38 -5.32 5.58
CA LEU A 34 -1.15 -4.13 5.26
C LEU A 34 -2.43 -3.99 6.10
N GLN A 35 -2.78 -4.98 6.92
CA GLN A 35 -4.01 -4.91 7.71
C GLN A 35 -4.02 -3.72 8.69
N PRO A 36 -5.18 -3.07 8.88
CA PRO A 36 -5.34 -2.00 9.86
C PRO A 36 -4.92 -2.42 11.28
N GLY A 37 -4.36 -1.48 12.03
CA GLY A 37 -3.86 -1.69 13.39
C GLY A 37 -2.41 -2.18 13.45
N GLN A 38 -1.80 -2.48 12.31
CA GLN A 38 -0.37 -2.81 12.23
C GLN A 38 0.48 -1.53 12.07
N LYS A 39 1.74 -1.61 12.50
CA LYS A 39 2.69 -0.50 12.32
C LYS A 39 2.86 -0.11 10.85
N ASP A 40 2.91 -1.12 9.99
CA ASP A 40 3.09 -0.99 8.53
C ASP A 40 1.77 -1.13 7.76
N SER A 41 0.64 -0.82 8.40
CA SER A 41 -0.68 -0.92 7.77
C SER A 41 -0.81 0.00 6.56
N LEU A 42 -1.71 -0.36 5.65
CA LEU A 42 -2.04 0.47 4.50
C LEU A 42 -2.74 1.74 4.98
N LYS A 43 -2.09 2.90 4.84
CA LYS A 43 -2.67 4.19 5.24
C LYS A 43 -2.94 5.02 4.01
N ALA A 44 -4.15 5.55 3.92
CA ALA A 44 -4.54 6.47 2.88
C ALA A 44 -5.35 7.62 3.45
N ARG A 45 -5.46 8.71 2.70
CA ARG A 45 -6.43 9.76 2.97
C ARG A 45 -7.79 9.40 2.40
N PRO A 46 -8.86 10.10 2.83
CA PRO A 46 -10.21 9.90 2.26
C PRO A 46 -10.25 10.06 0.73
N ASP A 47 -9.40 10.91 0.16
CA ASP A 47 -9.28 11.18 -1.28
C ASP A 47 -8.51 10.10 -2.08
N GLY A 48 -8.11 9.01 -1.41
CA GLY A 48 -7.33 7.91 -1.98
C GLY A 48 -5.82 8.13 -1.96
N THR A 49 -5.32 9.25 -1.43
CA THR A 49 -3.88 9.53 -1.37
C THR A 49 -3.17 8.58 -0.42
N LEU A 50 -2.21 7.81 -0.93
CA LEU A 50 -1.44 6.83 -0.17
C LEU A 50 -0.42 7.52 0.75
N LEU A 51 -0.54 7.27 2.06
CA LEU A 51 0.36 7.77 3.10
C LEU A 51 1.38 6.74 3.54
N ASP A 52 1.02 5.45 3.53
CA ASP A 52 1.92 4.34 3.90
C ASP A 52 1.55 3.07 3.12
N GLY A 53 2.52 2.16 2.96
CA GLY A 53 2.36 0.91 2.22
C GLY A 53 2.81 0.93 0.76
N HIS A 54 3.48 1.98 0.29
CA HIS A 54 3.85 2.19 -1.13
C HIS A 54 4.52 0.97 -1.76
N HIS A 55 5.54 0.39 -1.13
CA HIS A 55 6.29 -0.75 -1.68
C HIS A 55 5.43 -1.99 -1.89
N ARG A 56 4.58 -2.30 -0.90
CA ARG A 56 3.74 -3.50 -0.93
C ARG A 56 2.62 -3.35 -1.95
N ILE A 57 2.02 -2.16 -2.03
CA ILE A 57 1.01 -1.82 -3.04
C ILE A 57 1.59 -1.88 -4.45
N ALA A 58 2.80 -1.35 -4.66
CA ALA A 58 3.47 -1.42 -5.96
C ALA A 58 3.65 -2.88 -6.44
N ILE A 59 4.05 -3.78 -5.54
CA ILE A 59 4.23 -5.20 -5.85
C ILE A 59 2.89 -5.89 -6.10
N LEU A 60 1.90 -5.69 -5.22
CA LEU A 60 0.57 -6.28 -5.39
C LEU A 60 -0.08 -5.81 -6.69
N ARG A 61 0.04 -4.52 -7.02
CA ARG A 61 -0.44 -3.95 -8.29
C ARG A 61 0.32 -4.54 -9.48
N SER A 62 1.65 -4.69 -9.39
CA SER A 62 2.46 -5.37 -10.42
C SER A 62 2.08 -6.84 -10.61
N ARG A 63 1.52 -7.49 -9.61
CA ARG A 63 1.03 -8.88 -9.65
C ARG A 63 -0.43 -8.99 -10.12
N GLY A 64 -1.09 -7.88 -10.44
CA GLY A 64 -2.49 -7.85 -10.85
C GLY A 64 -3.49 -8.02 -9.69
N VAL A 65 -3.05 -7.84 -8.45
CA VAL A 65 -3.94 -7.85 -7.29
C VAL A 65 -4.70 -6.52 -7.22
N ASP A 66 -6.01 -6.61 -6.99
CA ASP A 66 -6.83 -5.43 -6.68
C ASP A 66 -6.42 -4.86 -5.31
N VAL A 67 -5.64 -3.79 -5.37
CA VAL A 67 -5.15 -3.06 -4.20
C VAL A 67 -6.16 -2.06 -3.65
N ASP A 68 -7.15 -1.65 -4.47
CA ASP A 68 -8.13 -0.64 -4.09
C ASP A 68 -9.20 -1.24 -3.16
N ALA A 69 -9.41 -2.56 -3.25
CA ALA A 69 -10.23 -3.37 -2.36
C ALA A 69 -9.55 -3.77 -1.03
N LEU A 70 -8.26 -3.43 -0.83
CA LEU A 70 -7.56 -3.80 0.41
C LEU A 70 -8.03 -2.97 1.60
N PRO A 71 -8.11 -3.57 2.80
CA PRO A 71 -8.42 -2.84 4.02
C PRO A 71 -7.31 -1.81 4.30
N ARG A 72 -7.72 -0.57 4.57
CA ARG A 72 -6.82 0.57 4.78
C ARG A 72 -7.30 1.46 5.91
N GLU A 73 -6.36 2.07 6.61
CA GLU A 73 -6.61 3.10 7.60
C GLU A 73 -6.75 4.46 6.91
N ILE A 74 -7.88 5.12 7.17
CA ILE A 74 -8.16 6.45 6.63
C ILE A 74 -7.66 7.50 7.62
N ILE A 75 -6.60 8.21 7.25
CA ILE A 75 -6.02 9.29 8.04
C ILE A 75 -6.54 10.63 7.49
N ALA A 76 -7.44 11.26 8.24
CA ALA A 76 -7.88 12.62 7.94
C ALA A 76 -6.75 13.62 8.24
N LYS A 77 -6.57 14.61 7.37
CA LYS A 77 -5.65 15.73 7.64
C LYS A 77 -6.33 16.63 8.67
N ASN A 78 -5.78 16.67 9.88
CA ASN A 78 -6.23 17.56 10.95
C ASN A 78 -5.75 19.00 10.71
#